data_AF-A0A0B2W180-F1
#
_entry.id   AF-A0A0B2W180-F1
#
_cell.length_a   1.000
_cell.length_b   1.000
_cell.length_c   1.000
_cell.angle_alpha   90.00
_cell.angle_beta   90.00
_cell.angle_gamma   90.00
#
_symmetry.space_group_name_H-M   'P 1'
#
loop_
_entity.id
_entity.type
_entity.pdbx_description
1 polymer ?
#
loop_
_entity_poly.entity_id
_entity_poly.type
_entity_poly.pdbx_seq_one_letter_code
_entity_poly.pdbx_strand_id
1 'polypeptide(L)'
;MKPAGSVVVDVGSAPGSWCQVAAELVNKEEYEEAYVLGIDLQPMVSIANVDLIPLADITSPQTHDQIRQFLNGRSVDTVLSDMAPNPSGSVVVDVGSAPGSWCQVAAELVNKEEYEEAYVLGIDLQPMVSIANVDLIPLADITSPQTHDQIRQFLNGRSVDTVLSDMAPNPSGDGKVDHERIVTLCEHLLNLCCGDAPVIPLKKGGTFLCKIWDGQRKAELIELLKSHFYFVHNVKPEASRDHSAELYLLARKRK
;
A
#
# COMPACT_ATOMS: atom_id res chain seq x y z
N MET A 1 3.26 -2.79 -24.51
CA MET A 1 1.99 -2.17 -24.96
C MET A 1 2.35 -1.24 -26.11
N LYS A 2 1.63 -1.27 -27.23
CA LYS A 2 1.78 -0.26 -28.29
C LYS A 2 0.87 0.91 -27.91
N PRO A 3 1.38 2.03 -27.35
CA PRO A 3 0.50 2.99 -26.70
C PRO A 3 -0.13 3.98 -27.70
N ALA A 4 0.58 4.28 -28.80
CA ALA A 4 0.15 5.23 -29.81
C ALA A 4 -1.19 4.82 -30.47
N GLY A 5 -2.13 5.76 -30.54
CA GLY A 5 -3.46 5.56 -31.13
C GLY A 5 -4.45 4.74 -30.28
N SER A 6 -4.09 4.37 -29.05
CA SER A 6 -4.95 3.54 -28.20
C SER A 6 -6.00 4.32 -27.43
N VAL A 7 -7.07 3.61 -27.04
CA VAL A 7 -8.11 4.09 -26.14
C VAL A 7 -7.87 3.53 -24.73
N VAL A 8 -7.62 4.43 -23.79
CA VAL A 8 -7.30 4.12 -22.39
C VAL A 8 -8.40 4.62 -21.47
N VAL A 9 -8.83 3.76 -20.55
CA VAL A 9 -9.75 4.13 -19.45
C VAL A 9 -9.00 3.97 -18.14
N ASP A 10 -8.86 5.05 -17.38
CA ASP A 10 -8.23 5.05 -16.06
C ASP A 10 -9.31 5.13 -14.96
N VAL A 11 -9.37 4.08 -14.13
CA VAL A 11 -10.39 3.89 -13.09
C VAL A 11 -9.72 4.00 -11.72
N GLY A 12 -10.19 4.94 -10.91
CA GLY A 12 -9.42 5.39 -9.75
C GLY A 12 -8.34 6.38 -10.18
N SER A 13 -8.68 7.29 -11.08
CA SER A 13 -7.70 8.14 -11.76
C SER A 13 -7.18 9.31 -10.92
N ALA A 14 -7.78 9.65 -9.77
CA ALA A 14 -7.31 10.77 -8.94
C ALA A 14 -5.94 10.44 -8.31
N PRO A 15 -4.99 11.39 -8.27
CA PRO A 15 -5.12 12.81 -8.62
C PRO A 15 -4.91 13.14 -10.12
N GLY A 16 -4.66 12.15 -10.97
CA GLY A 16 -4.53 12.31 -12.43
C GLY A 16 -3.19 11.89 -13.01
N SER A 17 -2.27 11.35 -12.21
CA SER A 17 -0.89 11.04 -12.66
C SER A 17 -0.85 10.03 -13.80
N TRP A 18 -1.62 8.94 -13.70
CA TRP A 18 -1.69 7.93 -14.77
C TRP A 18 -2.44 8.43 -16.01
N CYS A 19 -3.45 9.28 -15.84
CA CYS A 19 -4.08 9.98 -16.96
C CYS A 19 -3.09 10.84 -17.76
N GLN A 20 -2.17 11.55 -17.09
CA GLN A 20 -1.15 12.36 -17.76
C GLN A 20 -0.18 11.48 -18.58
N VAL A 21 0.32 10.42 -17.95
CA VAL A 21 1.19 9.45 -18.62
C VAL A 21 0.47 8.79 -19.80
N ALA A 22 -0.79 8.40 -19.63
CA ALA A 22 -1.59 7.84 -20.71
C ALA A 22 -1.75 8.84 -21.86
N ALA A 23 -2.07 10.10 -21.58
CA ALA A 23 -2.26 11.14 -22.60
C ALA A 23 -1.00 11.36 -23.46
N GLU A 24 0.18 11.35 -22.84
CA GLU A 24 1.46 11.43 -23.55
C GLU A 24 1.71 10.19 -24.41
N LEU A 25 1.47 9.00 -23.86
CA LEU A 25 1.75 7.73 -24.52
C LEU A 25 0.83 7.45 -25.70
N VAL A 26 -0.47 7.80 -25.58
CA VAL A 26 -1.42 7.58 -26.69
C VAL A 26 -1.17 8.53 -27.87
N ASN A 27 -0.47 9.64 -27.62
CA ASN A 27 -0.06 10.62 -28.63
C ASN A 27 -1.22 11.10 -29.50
N LYS A 28 -2.20 11.74 -28.86
CA LYS A 28 -3.40 12.26 -29.53
C LYS A 28 -3.12 13.34 -30.58
N GLU A 29 -1.94 13.96 -30.52
CA GLU A 29 -1.51 14.92 -31.55
C GLU A 29 -1.22 14.25 -32.90
N GLU A 30 -0.75 13.00 -32.88
CA GLU A 30 -0.44 12.22 -34.08
C GLU A 30 -1.58 11.27 -34.49
N TYR A 31 -2.38 10.80 -33.53
CA TYR A 31 -3.45 9.82 -33.73
C TYR A 31 -4.80 10.39 -33.25
N GLU A 32 -5.67 10.82 -34.16
CA GLU A 32 -6.98 11.41 -33.82
C GLU A 32 -7.91 10.45 -33.07
N GLU A 33 -7.74 9.15 -33.28
CA GLU A 33 -8.49 8.08 -32.62
C GLU A 33 -8.07 7.86 -31.15
N ALA A 34 -6.89 8.36 -30.76
CA ALA A 34 -6.38 8.21 -29.40
C ALA A 34 -7.28 8.91 -28.39
N TYR A 35 -7.54 8.23 -27.27
CA TYR A 35 -8.50 8.71 -26.29
C TYR A 35 -8.15 8.25 -24.88
N VAL A 36 -8.27 9.15 -23.91
CA VAL A 36 -8.05 8.86 -22.49
C VAL A 36 -9.26 9.35 -21.71
N LEU A 37 -9.84 8.45 -20.91
CA LEU A 37 -10.96 8.75 -20.02
C LEU A 37 -10.57 8.42 -18.57
N GLY A 38 -10.56 9.41 -17.69
CA GLY A 38 -10.36 9.22 -16.24
C GLY A 38 -11.68 9.20 -15.48
N ILE A 39 -11.87 8.25 -14.57
CA ILE A 39 -13.03 8.12 -13.69
C ILE A 39 -12.55 7.97 -12.25
N ASP A 40 -13.09 8.78 -11.33
CA ASP A 40 -12.79 8.66 -9.90
C ASP A 40 -13.95 9.12 -9.02
N LEU A 41 -14.04 8.58 -7.80
CA LEU A 41 -14.92 9.04 -6.72
C LEU A 41 -14.49 10.41 -6.16
N GLN A 42 -13.23 10.78 -6.34
CA GLN A 42 -12.64 12.04 -5.89
C GLN A 42 -12.74 13.12 -6.98
N PRO A 43 -12.70 14.41 -6.60
CA PRO A 43 -12.61 15.51 -7.55
C PRO A 43 -11.27 15.46 -8.30
N MET A 44 -11.28 15.86 -9.58
CA MET A 44 -10.07 15.92 -10.41
C MET A 44 -9.96 17.27 -11.11
N VAL A 45 -8.71 17.75 -11.23
CA VAL A 45 -8.38 18.93 -12.04
C VAL A 45 -8.40 18.53 -13.51
N SER A 46 -8.79 19.45 -14.39
CA SER A 46 -8.73 19.21 -15.83
C SER A 46 -7.31 18.87 -16.30
N ILE A 47 -7.16 17.81 -17.09
CA ILE A 47 -5.88 17.38 -17.67
C ILE A 47 -5.98 17.54 -19.19
N ALA A 48 -4.93 18.09 -19.81
CA ALA A 48 -4.90 18.24 -21.27
C ALA A 48 -5.04 16.89 -21.97
N ASN A 49 -5.86 16.82 -23.01
CA ASN A 49 -6.12 15.62 -23.82
C ASN A 49 -6.77 14.44 -23.08
N VAL A 50 -7.35 14.67 -21.90
CA VAL A 50 -8.07 13.66 -21.10
C VAL A 50 -9.49 14.15 -20.82
N ASP A 51 -10.48 13.30 -21.09
CA ASP A 51 -11.84 13.52 -20.61
C ASP A 51 -11.99 12.91 -19.21
N LEU A 52 -12.74 13.57 -18.33
CA LEU A 52 -12.87 13.16 -16.93
C LEU A 52 -14.33 13.02 -16.52
N ILE A 53 -14.62 11.96 -15.77
CA ILE A 53 -15.87 11.77 -15.03
C ILE A 53 -15.54 11.84 -13.54
N PRO A 54 -15.39 13.05 -12.96
CA PRO A 54 -15.08 13.21 -11.54
C PRO A 54 -16.30 12.88 -10.67
N LEU A 55 -16.07 12.54 -9.41
CA LEU A 55 -17.11 12.22 -8.43
C LEU A 55 -18.06 11.09 -8.88
N ALA A 56 -17.53 10.10 -9.60
CA ALA A 56 -18.27 9.01 -10.19
C ALA A 56 -17.85 7.65 -9.62
N ASP A 57 -18.84 6.88 -9.17
CA ASP A 57 -18.64 5.51 -8.68
C ASP A 57 -18.68 4.55 -9.87
N ILE A 58 -17.52 3.98 -10.22
CA ILE A 58 -17.40 2.99 -11.30
C ILE A 58 -18.32 1.77 -11.09
N THR A 59 -18.73 1.46 -9.87
CA THR A 59 -19.65 0.34 -9.61
C THR A 59 -21.11 0.68 -9.91
N SER A 60 -21.43 1.96 -10.12
CA SER A 60 -22.80 2.42 -10.36
C SER A 60 -23.22 2.24 -11.83
N PRO A 61 -24.46 1.77 -12.09
CA PRO A 61 -25.00 1.71 -13.45
C PRO A 61 -24.99 3.06 -14.18
N GLN A 62 -25.18 4.16 -13.45
CA GLN A 62 -25.17 5.51 -13.99
C GLN A 62 -23.80 5.88 -14.55
N THR A 63 -22.72 5.58 -13.82
CA THR A 63 -21.36 5.80 -14.30
C THR A 63 -21.03 4.92 -15.49
N HIS A 64 -21.52 3.67 -15.54
CA HIS A 64 -21.37 2.83 -16.74
C HIS A 64 -22.01 3.48 -17.98
N ASP A 65 -23.18 4.11 -17.86
CA ASP A 65 -23.82 4.80 -18.97
C ASP A 65 -23.04 6.05 -19.41
N GLN A 66 -22.51 6.81 -18.46
CA GLN A 66 -21.63 7.95 -18.76
C GLN A 66 -20.38 7.49 -19.52
N ILE A 67 -19.72 6.42 -19.06
CA ILE A 67 -18.54 5.86 -19.74
C ILE A 67 -18.86 5.48 -21.19
N ARG A 68 -20.00 4.82 -21.43
CA ARG A 68 -20.44 4.49 -22.79
C ARG A 68 -20.65 5.73 -23.65
N GLN A 69 -21.20 6.80 -23.09
CA GLN A 69 -21.40 8.07 -23.79
C GLN A 69 -20.07 8.73 -24.17
N PHE A 70 -19.11 8.81 -23.24
CA PHE A 70 -17.78 9.38 -23.51
C PHE A 70 -17.00 8.54 -24.54
N LEU A 71 -17.03 7.21 -24.41
CA LEU A 71 -16.40 6.32 -25.37
C LEU A 71 -17.03 6.42 -26.76
N ASN A 72 -18.31 6.79 -26.87
CA ASN A 72 -19.02 6.99 -28.14
C ASN A 72 -18.83 5.84 -29.15
N GLY A 73 -18.94 4.60 -28.65
CA GLY A 73 -18.77 3.39 -29.46
C GLY A 73 -17.33 2.94 -29.70
N ARG A 74 -16.31 3.66 -29.20
CA ARG A 74 -14.91 3.20 -29.23
C ARG A 74 -14.73 1.94 -28.38
N SER A 75 -13.92 1.00 -28.86
CA SER A 75 -13.39 -0.10 -28.04
C SER A 75 -12.29 0.41 -27.12
N VAL A 76 -12.20 -0.15 -25.91
CA VAL A 76 -11.13 0.16 -24.96
C VAL A 76 -9.99 -0.83 -25.14
N ASP A 77 -8.79 -0.33 -25.39
CA ASP A 77 -7.60 -1.15 -25.56
C ASP A 77 -6.92 -1.46 -24.22
N THR A 78 -6.98 -0.52 -23.28
CA THR A 78 -6.33 -0.63 -21.96
C THR A 78 -7.22 -0.03 -20.87
N VAL A 79 -7.38 -0.77 -19.78
CA VAL A 79 -7.95 -0.24 -18.53
C VAL A 79 -6.83 -0.09 -17.52
N LEU A 80 -6.56 1.14 -17.10
CA LEU A 80 -5.70 1.46 -15.97
C LEU A 80 -6.55 1.47 -14.70
N SER A 81 -5.97 0.96 -13.63
CA SER A 81 -6.47 1.19 -12.29
C SER A 81 -5.28 1.04 -11.37
N ASP A 82 -5.01 2.06 -10.57
CA ASP A 82 -3.94 1.99 -9.56
C ASP A 82 -4.25 0.93 -8.48
N MET A 83 -5.50 0.43 -8.46
CA MET A 83 -6.05 -0.49 -7.48
C MET A 83 -5.71 -0.03 -6.05
N ALA A 84 -5.44 1.27 -5.83
CA ALA A 84 -5.06 1.79 -4.55
C ALA A 84 -6.33 1.78 -3.70
N PRO A 85 -6.45 0.88 -2.70
CA PRO A 85 -7.63 0.88 -1.86
C PRO A 85 -7.67 2.22 -1.13
N ASN A 86 -8.85 2.83 -1.06
CA ASN A 86 -9.07 3.95 -0.15
C ASN A 86 -8.72 3.46 1.28
N PRO A 87 -7.70 4.04 1.94
CA PRO A 87 -7.28 3.60 3.27
C PRO A 87 -8.22 4.10 4.38
N SER A 88 -9.18 4.99 4.09
CA SER A 88 -10.12 5.47 5.08
C SER A 88 -10.92 4.34 5.74
N GLY A 89 -11.15 4.42 7.05
CA GLY A 89 -11.79 3.37 7.85
C GLY A 89 -10.92 2.13 8.10
N SER A 90 -9.68 2.09 7.60
CA SER A 90 -8.82 0.92 7.77
C SER A 90 -8.22 0.80 9.17
N VAL A 91 -7.89 -0.44 9.53
CA VAL A 91 -7.08 -0.78 10.71
C VAL A 91 -5.64 -1.01 10.26
N VAL A 92 -4.71 -0.19 10.75
CA VAL A 92 -3.29 -0.24 10.41
C VAL A 92 -2.46 -0.58 11.65
N VAL A 93 -1.51 -1.50 11.49
CA VAL A 93 -0.49 -1.78 12.51
C VAL A 93 0.88 -1.44 11.93
N ASP A 94 1.63 -0.62 12.65
CA ASP A 94 2.96 -0.15 12.28
C ASP A 94 3.99 -0.68 13.29
N VAL A 95 4.94 -1.51 12.83
CA VAL A 95 5.91 -2.21 13.67
C VAL A 95 7.31 -1.71 13.36
N GLY A 96 8.08 -1.36 14.39
CA GLY A 96 9.29 -0.57 14.21
C GLY A 96 8.93 0.89 13.89
N SER A 97 7.89 1.40 14.56
CA SER A 97 7.24 2.67 14.23
C SER A 97 8.01 3.90 14.70
N ALA A 98 9.01 3.79 15.58
CA ALA A 98 9.75 4.95 16.07
C ALA A 98 10.57 5.60 14.94
N PRO A 99 10.56 6.94 14.81
CA PRO A 99 10.05 7.93 15.77
C PRO A 99 8.54 8.25 15.65
N GLY A 100 7.82 7.67 14.68
CA GLY A 100 6.38 7.79 14.53
C GLY A 100 5.89 8.27 13.16
N SER A 101 6.79 8.44 12.18
CA SER A 101 6.43 9.05 10.89
C SER A 101 5.39 8.26 10.10
N TRP A 102 5.51 6.94 10.07
CA TRP A 102 4.53 6.07 9.40
C TRP A 102 3.18 6.09 10.12
N CYS A 103 3.18 6.06 11.46
CA CYS A 103 1.98 6.25 12.27
C CYS A 103 1.27 7.58 12.00
N GLN A 104 1.99 8.68 11.84
CA GLN A 104 1.41 10.00 11.52
C GLN A 104 0.69 9.97 10.16
N VAL A 105 1.36 9.48 9.13
CA VAL A 105 0.77 9.35 7.79
C VAL A 105 -0.42 8.40 7.81
N ALA A 106 -0.31 7.26 8.51
CA ALA A 106 -1.40 6.31 8.64
C ALA A 106 -2.62 6.95 9.32
N ALA A 107 -2.43 7.71 10.40
CA ALA A 107 -3.52 8.37 11.12
C ALA A 107 -4.31 9.36 10.25
N GLU A 108 -3.61 10.10 9.40
CA GLU A 108 -4.23 11.00 8.41
C GLU A 108 -5.01 10.22 7.35
N LEU A 109 -4.41 9.17 6.78
CA LEU A 109 -5.00 8.39 5.70
C LEU A 109 -6.22 7.56 6.12
N VAL A 110 -6.21 6.98 7.31
CA VAL A 110 -7.35 6.19 7.80
C VAL A 110 -8.55 7.07 8.19
N ASN A 111 -8.33 8.39 8.36
CA ASN A 111 -9.37 9.40 8.58
C ASN A 111 -10.34 9.03 9.73
N LYS A 112 -9.80 8.91 10.95
CA LYS A 112 -10.57 8.56 12.15
C LYS A 112 -11.67 9.56 12.50
N GLU A 113 -11.55 10.81 12.05
CA GLU A 113 -12.56 11.85 12.28
C GLU A 113 -13.87 11.56 11.52
N GLU A 114 -13.77 10.95 10.34
CA GLU A 114 -14.92 10.56 9.51
C GLU A 114 -15.34 9.10 9.73
N TYR A 115 -14.38 8.20 10.00
CA TYR A 115 -14.60 6.76 10.15
C TYR A 115 -14.25 6.29 11.56
N GLU A 116 -15.26 6.09 12.42
CA GLU A 116 -15.08 5.73 13.83
C GLU A 116 -14.32 4.40 14.02
N GLU A 117 -14.50 3.47 13.08
CA GLU A 117 -13.84 2.17 13.06
C GLU A 117 -12.35 2.23 12.72
N ALA A 118 -11.88 3.34 12.14
CA ALA A 118 -10.48 3.53 11.77
C ALA A 118 -9.57 3.44 13.01
N TYR A 119 -8.43 2.77 12.84
CA TYR A 119 -7.55 2.49 13.98
C TYR A 119 -6.09 2.36 13.53
N VAL A 120 -5.18 2.94 14.30
CA VAL A 120 -3.73 2.83 14.08
C VAL A 120 -3.07 2.40 15.38
N LEU A 121 -2.24 1.36 15.32
CA LEU A 121 -1.44 0.87 16.42
C LEU A 121 0.04 0.88 16.04
N GLY A 122 0.86 1.65 16.75
CA GLY A 122 2.32 1.65 16.60
C GLY A 122 3.01 0.83 17.69
N ILE A 123 3.99 0.01 17.31
CA ILE A 123 4.78 -0.82 18.24
C ILE A 123 6.27 -0.60 17.97
N ASP A 124 7.04 -0.28 19.00
CA ASP A 124 8.49 -0.13 18.86
C ASP A 124 9.25 -0.47 20.15
N LEU A 125 10.52 -0.88 20.00
CA LEU A 125 11.49 -1.07 21.08
C LEU A 125 11.92 0.26 21.72
N GLN A 126 11.77 1.37 21.01
CA GLN A 126 12.15 2.70 21.42
C GLN A 126 10.98 3.46 22.05
N PRO A 127 11.25 4.48 22.88
CA PRO A 127 10.20 5.37 23.35
C PRO A 127 9.62 6.18 22.18
N MET A 128 8.32 6.46 22.24
CA MET A 128 7.63 7.30 21.27
C MET A 128 6.82 8.38 21.97
N VAL A 129 6.72 9.54 21.31
CA VAL A 129 5.83 10.62 21.74
C VAL A 129 4.40 10.27 21.30
N SER A 130 3.41 10.64 22.09
CA SER A 130 2.00 10.46 21.75
C SER A 130 1.67 11.10 20.40
N ILE A 131 0.97 10.38 19.52
CA ILE A 131 0.50 10.85 18.23
C ILE A 131 -1.03 10.88 18.29
N ALA A 132 -1.66 11.96 17.81
CA ALA A 132 -3.11 12.05 17.78
C ALA A 132 -3.70 10.91 16.95
N ASN A 133 -4.79 10.31 17.43
CA ASN A 133 -5.50 9.20 16.77
C ASN A 133 -4.69 7.89 16.60
N VAL A 134 -3.60 7.72 17.34
CA VAL A 134 -2.77 6.50 17.33
C VAL A 134 -2.61 5.95 18.74
N ASP A 135 -2.86 4.65 18.92
CA ASP A 135 -2.44 3.94 20.12
C ASP A 135 -1.00 3.44 19.94
N LEU A 136 -0.19 3.53 21.00
CA LEU A 136 1.23 3.21 20.95
C LEU A 136 1.59 2.21 22.05
N ILE A 137 2.38 1.19 21.67
CA ILE A 137 3.05 0.26 22.58
C ILE A 137 4.57 0.53 22.49
N PRO A 138 5.08 1.56 23.18
CA PRO A 138 6.51 1.87 23.18
C PRO A 138 7.29 0.92 24.09
N LEU A 139 8.61 0.84 23.92
CA LEU A 139 9.52 0.01 24.72
C LEU A 139 9.13 -1.49 24.70
N ALA A 140 8.64 -1.96 23.56
CA ALA A 140 8.08 -3.29 23.39
C ALA A 140 8.79 -4.07 22.29
N ASP A 141 9.20 -5.30 22.63
CA ASP A 141 9.81 -6.22 21.70
C ASP A 141 8.71 -7.04 21.01
N ILE A 142 8.55 -6.88 19.69
CA ILE A 142 7.53 -7.62 18.93
C ILE A 142 7.68 -9.14 19.03
N THR A 143 8.86 -9.66 19.39
CA THR A 143 9.09 -11.10 19.58
C THR A 143 8.65 -11.61 20.96
N SER A 144 8.33 -10.69 21.88
CA SER A 144 7.97 -10.99 23.27
C SER A 144 6.50 -11.40 23.43
N PRO A 145 6.20 -12.48 24.16
CA PRO A 145 4.82 -12.88 24.47
C PRO A 145 4.01 -11.79 25.19
N GLN A 146 4.66 -11.02 26.07
CA GLN A 146 4.02 -9.91 26.79
C GLN A 146 3.53 -8.84 25.82
N THR A 147 4.35 -8.52 24.80
CA THR A 147 3.97 -7.59 23.74
C THR A 147 2.85 -8.16 22.89
N HIS A 148 2.83 -9.47 22.62
CA HIS A 148 1.71 -10.11 21.92
C HIS A 148 0.39 -9.95 22.68
N ASP A 149 0.39 -10.10 24.01
CA ASP A 149 -0.80 -9.90 24.82
C ASP A 149 -1.29 -8.45 24.81
N GLN A 150 -0.37 -7.49 24.86
CA GLN A 150 -0.71 -6.07 24.70
C GLN A 150 -1.33 -5.80 23.32
N ILE A 151 -0.73 -6.31 22.24
CA ILE A 151 -1.27 -6.14 20.88
C ILE A 151 -2.69 -6.68 20.79
N ARG A 152 -2.96 -7.89 21.31
CA ARG A 152 -4.31 -8.46 21.32
C ARG A 152 -5.30 -7.58 22.10
N GLN A 153 -4.88 -7.03 23.23
CA GLN A 153 -5.69 -6.14 24.04
C GLN A 153 -6.04 -4.84 23.29
N PHE A 154 -5.05 -4.18 22.68
CA PHE A 154 -5.27 -2.94 21.92
C PHE A 154 -6.13 -3.18 20.66
N LEU A 155 -5.82 -4.24 19.90
CA LEU A 155 -6.63 -4.60 18.73
C LEU A 155 -8.07 -4.96 19.13
N ASN A 156 -8.29 -5.53 20.31
CA ASN A 156 -9.61 -5.83 20.86
C ASN A 156 -10.52 -6.58 19.85
N GLY A 157 -9.96 -7.60 19.21
CA GLY A 157 -10.65 -8.40 18.19
C GLY A 157 -10.74 -7.77 16.80
N ARG A 158 -10.24 -6.55 16.59
CA ARG A 158 -10.13 -5.96 15.24
C ARG A 158 -9.24 -6.81 14.36
N SER A 159 -9.70 -7.06 13.14
CA SER A 159 -8.84 -7.57 12.08
C SER A 159 -8.12 -6.42 11.40
N VAL A 160 -6.90 -6.65 10.93
CA VAL A 160 -5.98 -5.62 10.42
C VAL A 160 -6.03 -5.60 8.89
N ASP A 161 -6.12 -4.42 8.30
CA ASP A 161 -6.13 -4.23 6.84
C ASP A 161 -4.71 -4.14 6.29
N THR A 162 -3.84 -3.42 7.00
CA THR A 162 -2.45 -3.18 6.58
C THR A 162 -1.49 -3.33 7.75
N VAL A 163 -0.41 -4.07 7.51
CA VAL A 163 0.75 -4.13 8.41
C VAL A 163 1.93 -3.47 7.72
N LEU A 164 2.52 -2.49 8.40
CA LEU A 164 3.71 -1.76 8.00
C LEU A 164 4.85 -2.19 8.93
N SER A 165 6.04 -2.39 8.37
CA SER A 165 7.22 -2.73 9.15
C SER A 165 8.43 -1.98 8.64
N ASP A 166 8.86 -0.98 9.40
CA ASP A 166 10.14 -0.30 9.22
C ASP A 166 11.23 -0.78 10.19
N MET A 167 11.00 -1.95 10.80
CA MET A 167 11.99 -2.58 11.67
C MET A 167 13.33 -2.81 10.98
N ALA A 168 14.40 -2.55 11.71
CA ALA A 168 15.75 -2.96 11.36
C ALA A 168 16.49 -3.44 12.62
N PRO A 169 17.25 -4.53 12.55
CA PRO A 169 18.15 -4.91 13.64
C PRO A 169 19.26 -3.87 13.80
N ASN A 170 19.87 -3.80 14.99
CA ASN A 170 21.09 -3.01 15.18
C ASN A 170 22.17 -3.49 14.20
N PRO A 171 22.74 -2.59 13.37
CA PRO A 171 23.77 -2.97 12.41
C PRO A 171 24.99 -3.56 13.13
N SER A 172 25.41 -4.74 12.69
CA SER A 172 26.67 -5.34 13.13
C SER A 172 27.88 -4.82 12.37
N GLY A 173 27.65 -4.24 11.19
CA GLY A 173 28.69 -3.84 10.25
C GLY A 173 29.06 -4.93 9.24
N ASP A 174 28.50 -6.15 9.39
CA ASP A 174 28.57 -7.20 8.38
C ASP A 174 27.24 -7.28 7.64
N GLY A 175 27.24 -6.85 6.37
CA GLY A 175 26.03 -6.82 5.54
C GLY A 175 25.35 -8.17 5.35
N LYS A 176 26.07 -9.29 5.43
CA LYS A 176 25.44 -10.63 5.36
C LYS A 176 24.70 -10.94 6.65
N VAL A 177 25.33 -10.70 7.80
CA VAL A 177 24.70 -10.92 9.11
C VAL A 177 23.50 -10.01 9.29
N ASP A 178 23.62 -8.75 8.88
CA ASP A 178 22.56 -7.75 8.97
C ASP A 178 21.37 -8.11 8.05
N HIS A 179 21.65 -8.60 6.84
CA HIS A 179 20.63 -9.14 5.93
C HIS A 179 19.89 -10.36 6.53
N GLU A 180 20.62 -11.33 7.07
CA GLU A 180 20.01 -12.52 7.67
C GLU A 180 19.08 -12.15 8.84
N ARG A 181 19.50 -11.19 9.67
CA ARG A 181 18.71 -10.72 10.82
C ARG A 181 17.43 -10.02 10.39
N ILE A 182 17.48 -9.12 9.40
CA ILE A 182 16.29 -8.39 8.96
C ILE A 182 15.30 -9.30 8.23
N VAL A 183 15.79 -10.27 7.43
CA VAL A 183 14.92 -11.29 6.81
C VAL A 183 14.23 -12.14 7.87
N THR A 184 14.98 -12.64 8.85
CA THR A 184 14.41 -13.45 9.95
C THR A 184 13.34 -12.67 10.74
N LEU A 185 13.55 -11.38 10.95
CA LEU A 185 12.58 -10.49 11.61
C LEU A 185 11.30 -10.32 10.77
N CYS A 186 11.42 -10.17 9.45
CA CYS A 186 10.29 -10.11 8.54
C CYS A 186 9.50 -11.42 8.51
N GLU A 187 10.18 -12.57 8.49
CA GLU A 187 9.55 -13.90 8.55
C GLU A 187 8.77 -14.09 9.86
N HIS A 188 9.36 -13.68 10.98
CA HIS A 188 8.69 -13.72 12.28
C HIS A 188 7.42 -12.86 12.28
N LEU A 189 7.51 -11.61 11.82
CA LEU A 189 6.34 -10.74 11.75
C LEU A 189 5.27 -11.28 10.81
N LEU A 190 5.65 -11.83 9.66
CA LEU A 190 4.71 -12.48 8.74
C LEU A 190 3.97 -13.62 9.43
N ASN A 191 4.66 -14.44 10.24
CA ASN A 191 4.02 -15.49 11.02
C ASN A 191 3.04 -14.94 12.08
N LEU A 192 3.40 -13.84 12.76
CA LEU A 192 2.48 -13.16 13.69
C LEU A 192 1.22 -12.61 12.99
N CYS A 193 1.32 -12.31 11.69
CA CYS A 193 0.21 -11.80 10.89
C CYS A 193 -0.66 -12.90 10.26
N CYS A 194 0.00 -13.93 9.73
CA CYS A 194 -0.56 -14.88 8.78
C CYS A 194 -0.57 -16.34 9.24
N GLY A 195 0.05 -16.66 10.38
CA GLY A 195 0.07 -18.01 10.95
C GLY A 195 -1.29 -18.46 11.49
N ASP A 196 -1.33 -19.67 12.06
CA ASP A 196 -2.57 -20.32 12.54
C ASP A 196 -3.23 -19.61 13.73
N ALA A 197 -2.42 -18.95 14.57
CA ALA A 197 -2.87 -18.19 15.73
C ALA A 197 -2.26 -16.77 15.68
N PRO A 198 -2.74 -15.91 14.76
CA PRO A 198 -2.11 -14.63 14.52
C PRO A 198 -2.30 -13.70 15.72
N VAL A 199 -1.22 -13.00 16.09
CA VAL A 199 -1.24 -11.90 17.07
C VAL A 199 -1.80 -10.64 16.43
N ILE A 200 -1.47 -10.42 15.15
CA ILE A 200 -1.92 -9.30 14.32
C ILE A 200 -2.78 -9.89 13.20
N PRO A 201 -4.07 -10.19 13.40
CA PRO A 201 -4.89 -10.91 12.43
C PRO A 201 -5.09 -10.10 11.13
N LEU A 202 -4.18 -10.25 10.17
CA LEU A 202 -4.26 -9.58 8.87
C LEU A 202 -5.41 -10.17 8.05
N LYS A 203 -6.35 -9.34 7.59
CA LYS A 203 -7.53 -9.80 6.85
C LYS A 203 -7.15 -10.48 5.54
N LYS A 204 -8.02 -11.36 5.04
CA LYS A 204 -8.01 -11.74 3.63
C LYS A 204 -8.14 -10.49 2.77
N GLY A 205 -7.36 -10.39 1.71
CA GLY A 205 -7.25 -9.18 0.91
C GLY A 205 -6.32 -8.09 1.49
N GLY A 206 -5.82 -8.26 2.72
CA GLY A 206 -4.96 -7.30 3.40
C GLY A 206 -3.57 -7.13 2.76
N THR A 207 -2.84 -6.13 3.26
CA THR A 207 -1.53 -5.69 2.76
C THR A 207 -0.45 -5.83 3.84
N PHE A 208 0.73 -6.25 3.43
CA PHE A 208 1.92 -6.35 4.27
C PHE A 208 3.09 -5.65 3.57
N LEU A 209 3.73 -4.72 4.25
CA LEU A 209 4.91 -4.01 3.78
C LEU A 209 6.04 -4.21 4.79
N CYS A 210 7.20 -4.67 4.33
CA CYS A 210 8.36 -4.79 5.22
C CYS A 210 9.64 -4.24 4.58
N LYS A 211 10.43 -3.51 5.36
CA LYS A 211 11.79 -3.10 5.02
C LYS A 211 12.71 -4.30 5.05
N ILE A 212 13.60 -4.38 4.06
CA ILE A 212 14.76 -5.27 4.04
C ILE A 212 15.99 -4.52 3.53
N TRP A 213 17.16 -5.11 3.76
CA TRP A 213 18.37 -4.77 3.01
C TRP A 213 18.60 -5.80 1.92
N ASP A 214 19.04 -5.37 0.75
CA ASP A 214 19.30 -6.29 -0.34
C ASP A 214 20.34 -7.36 0.03
N GLY A 215 20.10 -8.61 -0.37
CA GLY A 215 20.95 -9.74 0.00
C GLY A 215 20.40 -11.10 -0.43
N GLN A 216 21.10 -12.15 -0.01
CA GLN A 216 20.98 -13.49 -0.60
C GLN A 216 19.62 -14.17 -0.37
N ARG A 217 19.00 -13.99 0.80
CA ARG A 217 17.69 -14.59 1.16
C ARG A 217 16.49 -13.75 0.75
N LYS A 218 16.70 -12.62 0.06
CA LYS A 218 15.59 -11.82 -0.49
C LYS A 218 14.64 -12.65 -1.35
N ALA A 219 15.19 -13.51 -2.22
CA ALA A 219 14.39 -14.35 -3.10
C ALA A 219 13.53 -15.37 -2.32
N GLU A 220 14.08 -15.96 -1.26
CA GLU A 220 13.37 -16.87 -0.37
C GLU A 220 12.19 -16.17 0.32
N LEU A 221 12.42 -14.98 0.88
CA LEU A 221 11.37 -14.18 1.50
C LEU A 221 10.27 -13.79 0.50
N ILE A 222 10.62 -13.46 -0.74
CA ILE A 222 9.64 -13.19 -1.80
C ILE A 222 8.77 -14.42 -2.09
N GLU A 223 9.36 -15.61 -2.19
CA GLU A 223 8.58 -16.84 -2.43
C GLU A 223 7.69 -17.19 -1.22
N LEU A 224 8.18 -16.97 0.00
CA LEU A 224 7.38 -17.09 1.21
C LEU A 224 6.18 -16.13 1.17
N LEU A 225 6.39 -14.85 0.84
CA LEU A 225 5.31 -13.87 0.71
C LEU A 225 4.33 -14.28 -0.40
N LYS A 226 4.80 -14.76 -1.55
CA LYS A 226 3.92 -15.27 -2.63
C LYS A 226 3.09 -16.48 -2.21
N SER A 227 3.51 -17.25 -1.20
CA SER A 227 2.69 -18.32 -0.67
C SER A 227 1.45 -17.78 0.08
N HIS A 228 1.56 -16.61 0.72
CA HIS A 228 0.49 -15.96 1.50
C HIS A 228 -0.30 -14.87 0.76
N PHE A 229 0.26 -14.26 -0.29
CA PHE A 229 -0.30 -13.11 -1.00
C PHE A 229 -0.39 -13.35 -2.51
N TYR A 230 -1.33 -12.68 -3.19
CA TYR A 230 -1.46 -12.79 -4.65
C TYR A 230 -0.40 -11.95 -5.39
N PHE A 231 0.02 -10.81 -4.82
CA PHE A 231 0.95 -9.89 -5.45
C PHE A 231 2.10 -9.56 -4.51
N VAL A 232 3.33 -9.60 -5.01
CA VAL A 232 4.54 -9.23 -4.25
C VAL A 232 5.43 -8.38 -5.14
N HIS A 233 5.76 -7.17 -4.68
CA HIS A 233 6.52 -6.18 -5.43
C HIS A 233 7.75 -5.72 -4.64
N ASN A 234 8.84 -5.48 -5.35
CA ASN A 234 10.00 -4.78 -4.82
C ASN A 234 9.75 -3.28 -4.97
N VAL A 235 9.84 -2.53 -3.88
CA VAL A 235 9.64 -1.08 -3.86
C VAL A 235 10.92 -0.43 -3.37
N LYS A 236 11.54 0.38 -4.23
CA LYS A 236 12.67 1.25 -3.86
C LYS A 236 12.16 2.69 -3.84
N PRO A 237 12.02 3.33 -2.67
CA PRO A 237 11.53 4.70 -2.61
C PRO A 237 12.53 5.66 -3.27
N GLU A 238 12.05 6.66 -4.00
CA GLU A 238 12.90 7.73 -4.57
C GLU A 238 13.62 8.53 -3.48
N ALA A 239 13.04 8.60 -2.28
CA ALA A 239 13.66 9.23 -1.11
C ALA A 239 14.86 8.43 -0.54
N SER A 240 15.05 7.17 -0.96
CA SER A 240 16.23 6.39 -0.56
C SER A 240 17.45 6.86 -1.36
N ARG A 241 18.56 7.18 -0.68
CA ARG A 241 19.81 7.58 -1.34
C ARG A 241 20.25 6.48 -2.31
N ASP A 242 20.78 6.85 -3.48
CA ASP A 242 21.19 5.91 -4.55
C ASP A 242 22.10 4.75 -4.07
N HIS A 243 22.89 4.97 -3.02
CA HIS A 243 23.80 3.98 -2.45
C HIS A 243 23.22 3.16 -1.28
N SER A 244 21.97 3.40 -0.87
CA SER A 244 21.33 2.60 0.18
C SER A 244 20.93 1.22 -0.34
N ALA A 245 21.26 0.19 0.44
CA ALA A 245 20.78 -1.17 0.24
C ALA A 245 19.31 -1.36 0.69
N GLU A 246 18.69 -0.30 1.22
CA GLU A 246 17.30 -0.32 1.69
C GLU A 246 16.31 -0.51 0.54
N LEU A 247 15.36 -1.41 0.77
CA LEU A 247 14.27 -1.76 -0.12
C LEU A 247 13.09 -2.21 0.73
N TYR A 248 11.88 -2.06 0.20
CA TYR A 248 10.67 -2.60 0.79
C TYR A 248 10.11 -3.72 -0.09
N LEU A 249 9.56 -4.75 0.55
CA LEU A 249 8.73 -5.75 -0.10
C LEU A 249 7.26 -5.44 0.20
N LEU A 250 6.51 -5.12 -0.84
CA LEU A 250 5.07 -4.87 -0.77
C LEU A 250 4.31 -6.12 -1.20
N ALA A 251 3.66 -6.78 -0.25
CA ALA A 251 2.80 -7.93 -0.48
C ALA A 251 1.32 -7.52 -0.34
N ARG A 252 0.52 -7.74 -1.39
CA ARG A 252 -0.89 -7.29 -1.45
C ARG A 252 -1.82 -8.45 -1.68
N LYS A 253 -3.05 -8.30 -1.19
CA LYS A 253 -4.14 -9.26 -1.29
C LYS A 253 -3.75 -10.60 -0.65
N ARG A 254 -3.76 -10.65 0.69
CA ARG A 254 -3.63 -11.92 1.43
C ARG A 254 -4.68 -12.94 0.93
N LYS A 255 -4.24 -14.18 0.70
CA LYS A 255 -5.08 -15.30 0.24
C LYS A 255 -6.09 -15.78 1.29
#